data_AF-A0A958B9N9-F1
#
_entry.id   AF-A0A958B9N9-F1
#
_cell.length_a   1.000
_cell.length_b   1.000
_cell.length_c   1.000
_cell.angle_alpha   90.00
_cell.angle_beta   90.00
_cell.angle_gamma   90.00
#
_symmetry.space_group_name_H-M   'P 1'
#
loop_
_entity.id
_entity.type
_entity.pdbx_description
1 polymer ?
#
loop_
_entity_poly.entity_id
_entity_poly.type
_entity_poly.pdbx_seq_one_letter_code
_entity_poly.pdbx_strand_id
1 'polypeptide(L)'
;MDTFNWLVIGHLVGDWLLQNDWMAQGKKRGLFTAPGLVHYTIYTAAVIMFLWLSPENSTGLGIYLGVGALIFLSHWIIDSTKIVEAWIHIFKQSNISIMRIMVDQTFHILVLAMIAYVILVF
;
A
#
# COMPACT_ATOMS: atom_id res chain seq x y z
N MET A 1 -8.99 -8.64 16.62
CA MET A 1 -8.65 -8.09 15.30
C MET A 1 -8.10 -9.22 14.46
N ASP A 2 -8.58 -9.34 13.23
CA ASP A 2 -8.04 -10.28 12.24
C ASP A 2 -6.81 -9.68 11.51
N THR A 3 -6.19 -10.48 10.64
CA THR A 3 -5.04 -10.09 9.79
C THR A 3 -5.34 -8.83 8.99
N PHE A 4 -6.51 -8.78 8.34
CA PHE A 4 -6.87 -7.67 7.47
C PHE A 4 -6.88 -6.34 8.23
N ASN A 5 -7.48 -6.31 9.42
CA ASN A 5 -7.48 -5.14 10.28
C ASN A 5 -6.05 -4.69 10.65
N TRP A 6 -5.15 -5.64 10.95
CA TRP A 6 -3.74 -5.32 11.21
C TRP A 6 -3.03 -4.73 9.98
N LEU A 7 -3.25 -5.31 8.80
CA LEU A 7 -2.69 -4.79 7.54
C LEU A 7 -3.20 -3.37 7.26
N VAL A 8 -4.49 -3.10 7.48
CA VAL A 8 -5.08 -1.76 7.32
C VAL A 8 -4.42 -0.75 8.27
N ILE A 9 -4.17 -1.11 9.53
CA ILE A 9 -3.43 -0.24 10.46
C ILE A 9 -2.01 0.02 9.95
N GLY A 10 -1.30 -1.02 9.51
CA GLY A 10 0.04 -0.86 8.93
C GLY A 10 0.06 0.05 7.72
N HIS A 11 -0.97 -0.02 6.88
CA HIS A 11 -1.16 0.88 5.75
C HIS A 11 -1.37 2.33 6.19
N LEU A 12 -2.28 2.59 7.13
CA LEU A 12 -2.51 3.96 7.64
C LEU A 12 -1.24 4.52 8.30
N VAL A 13 -0.50 3.69 9.05
CA VAL A 13 0.77 4.11 9.65
C VAL A 13 1.81 4.42 8.57
N GLY A 14 1.99 3.54 7.58
CA GLY A 14 2.98 3.73 6.52
C GLY A 14 2.67 4.92 5.60
N ASP A 15 1.42 5.07 5.20
CA ASP A 15 1.00 5.99 4.13
C ASP A 15 0.54 7.36 4.64
N TRP A 16 0.07 7.45 5.89
CA TRP A 16 -0.39 8.73 6.47
C TRP A 16 0.51 9.20 7.60
N LEU A 17 0.86 8.32 8.54
CA LEU A 17 1.59 8.75 9.73
C LEU A 17 3.09 8.94 9.47
N LEU A 18 3.69 8.06 8.67
CA LEU A 18 5.13 8.07 8.38
C LEU A 18 5.49 8.73 7.04
N GLN A 19 4.50 8.97 6.17
CA GLN A 19 4.70 9.71 4.93
C GLN A 19 4.75 11.21 5.21
N ASN A 20 5.79 11.88 4.74
CA ASN A 20 5.88 13.35 4.76
C ASN A 20 5.68 13.96 3.36
N ASP A 21 5.64 15.29 3.29
CA ASP A 21 5.40 16.02 2.04
C ASP A 21 6.43 15.73 0.95
N TRP A 22 7.70 15.53 1.32
CA TRP A 22 8.76 15.19 0.37
C TRP A 22 8.49 13.85 -0.32
N MET A 23 8.05 12.86 0.45
CA MET A 23 7.63 11.55 -0.08
C MET A 23 6.38 11.69 -0.95
N ALA A 24 5.31 12.28 -0.41
CA ALA A 24 4.00 12.37 -1.05
C ALA A 24 4.06 13.11 -2.40
N GLN A 25 4.78 14.23 -2.46
CA GLN A 25 4.92 15.01 -3.70
C GLN A 25 6.00 14.43 -4.62
N GLY A 26 7.04 13.82 -4.06
CA GLY A 26 8.17 13.28 -4.80
C GLY A 26 7.89 11.95 -5.50
N LYS A 27 7.03 11.10 -4.93
CA LYS A 27 6.67 9.77 -5.49
C LYS A 27 5.96 9.85 -6.85
N LYS A 28 5.23 10.95 -7.09
CA LYS A 28 4.48 11.20 -8.34
C LYS A 28 5.32 11.80 -9.48
N ARG A 29 6.59 12.14 -9.27
CA ARG A 29 7.44 12.82 -10.28
C ARG A 29 8.06 11.89 -11.34
N GLY A 30 7.90 10.59 -11.18
CA GLY A 30 8.42 9.59 -12.11
C GLY A 30 8.30 8.17 -11.54
N LEU A 31 8.70 7.18 -12.34
CA LEU A 31 8.61 5.77 -11.94
C LEU A 31 9.60 5.40 -10.84
N PHE A 32 10.81 5.98 -10.88
CA PHE A 32 11.88 5.66 -9.93
C PHE A 32 12.44 6.96 -9.35
N THR A 33 11.87 7.39 -8.24
CA THR A 33 12.35 8.57 -7.51
C THR A 33 12.87 8.16 -6.14
N ALA A 34 13.93 8.81 -5.66
CA ALA A 34 14.41 8.63 -4.30
C ALA A 34 13.29 8.77 -3.23
N PRO A 35 12.44 9.82 -3.24
CA PRO A 35 11.30 9.93 -2.33
C PRO A 35 10.32 8.75 -2.44
N GLY A 36 10.02 8.30 -3.65
CA GLY A 36 9.16 7.13 -3.87
C GLY A 36 9.77 5.87 -3.27
N LEU A 37 11.02 5.55 -3.59
CA LEU A 37 11.70 4.35 -3.08
C LEU A 37 11.77 4.32 -1.55
N VAL A 38 12.08 5.47 -0.92
CA VAL A 38 12.07 5.58 0.54
C VAL A 38 10.68 5.33 1.09
N HIS A 39 9.66 5.94 0.49
CA HIS A 39 8.28 5.78 0.91
C HIS A 39 7.80 4.32 0.79
N TYR A 40 8.00 3.68 -0.36
CA TYR A 40 7.57 2.29 -0.60
C TYR A 40 8.26 1.32 0.35
N THR A 41 9.52 1.61 0.70
CA THR A 41 10.28 0.82 1.69
C THR A 41 9.70 0.99 3.09
N ILE A 42 9.47 2.23 3.54
CA ILE A 42 8.88 2.52 4.86
C ILE A 42 7.48 1.93 4.96
N TYR A 43 6.66 2.12 3.93
CA TYR A 43 5.31 1.56 3.85
C TYR A 43 5.34 0.03 3.96
N THR A 44 6.18 -0.62 3.17
CA THR A 44 6.30 -2.09 3.19
C THR A 44 6.78 -2.58 4.56
N ALA A 45 7.76 -1.91 5.16
CA ALA A 45 8.24 -2.24 6.49
C ALA A 45 7.15 -2.07 7.57
N ALA A 46 6.36 -1.01 7.50
CA ALA A 46 5.23 -0.79 8.39
C ALA A 46 4.19 -1.92 8.25
N VAL A 47 3.72 -2.22 7.03
CA VAL A 47 2.71 -3.25 6.81
C VAL A 47 3.23 -4.64 7.23
N ILE A 48 4.49 -4.98 6.95
CA ILE A 48 5.09 -6.24 7.40
C ILE A 48 5.23 -6.31 8.92
N MET A 49 5.59 -5.20 9.58
CA MET A 49 5.62 -5.14 11.05
C MET A 49 4.24 -5.46 11.64
N PHE A 50 3.18 -4.89 11.08
CA PHE A 50 1.82 -5.16 11.54
C PHE A 50 1.30 -6.55 11.15
N LEU A 51 1.74 -7.12 10.03
CA LEU A 51 1.52 -8.54 9.71
C LEU A 51 2.18 -9.44 10.77
N TRP A 52 3.38 -9.12 11.22
CA TRP A 52 4.06 -9.86 12.29
C TRP A 52 3.36 -9.73 13.66
N LEU A 53 2.55 -8.69 13.87
CA LEU A 53 1.70 -8.55 15.07
C LEU A 53 0.33 -9.25 14.93
N SER A 54 -0.01 -9.73 13.74
CA SER A 54 -1.28 -10.40 13.47
C SER A 54 -1.29 -11.85 13.98
N PRO A 55 -2.47 -12.50 14.11
CA PRO A 55 -2.57 -13.90 14.52
C PRO A 55 -1.76 -14.87 13.63
N GLU A 56 -1.50 -14.51 12.38
CA GLU A 56 -0.78 -15.29 11.37
C GLU A 56 0.74 -15.03 11.42
N ASN A 57 1.24 -14.54 12.56
CA ASN A 57 2.64 -14.22 12.77
C ASN A 57 3.61 -15.41 12.68
N SER A 58 3.08 -16.64 12.82
CA SER A 58 3.82 -17.90 12.74
C SER A 58 4.09 -18.38 11.31
N THR A 59 3.77 -17.57 10.30
CA THR A 59 4.09 -17.82 8.89
C THR A 59 5.60 -17.89 8.65
N GLY A 60 6.03 -18.75 7.73
CA GLY A 60 7.46 -18.93 7.42
C GLY A 60 8.08 -17.69 6.77
N LEU A 61 9.41 -17.52 6.88
CA LEU A 61 10.13 -16.37 6.31
C LEU A 61 9.85 -16.16 4.80
N GLY A 62 9.65 -17.24 4.05
CA GLY A 62 9.30 -17.17 2.62
C GLY A 62 7.97 -16.45 2.35
N ILE A 63 6.99 -16.60 3.24
CA ILE A 63 5.69 -15.90 3.13
C ILE A 63 5.90 -14.41 3.36
N TYR A 64 6.64 -14.02 4.41
CA TYR A 64 6.96 -12.61 4.65
C TYR A 64 7.70 -11.95 3.48
N LEU A 65 8.65 -12.64 2.87
CA LEU A 65 9.37 -12.13 1.69
C LEU A 65 8.44 -11.99 0.48
N GLY A 66 7.59 -13.00 0.22
CA GLY A 66 6.62 -12.97 -0.87
C GLY A 66 5.58 -11.85 -0.70
N VAL A 67 5.00 -11.75 0.50
CA VAL A 67 4.03 -10.71 0.85
C VAL A 67 4.69 -9.33 0.81
N GLY A 68 5.91 -9.18 1.35
CA GLY A 68 6.65 -7.93 1.30
C GLY A 68 6.93 -7.47 -0.13
N ALA A 69 7.32 -8.40 -1.02
CA ALA A 69 7.51 -8.09 -2.43
C ALA A 69 6.19 -7.67 -3.10
N LEU A 70 5.08 -8.37 -2.82
CA LEU A 70 3.77 -8.02 -3.36
C LEU A 70 3.32 -6.62 -2.91
N ILE A 71 3.42 -6.32 -1.62
CA ILE A 71 3.08 -5.02 -1.04
C ILE A 71 3.92 -3.90 -1.68
N PHE A 72 5.24 -4.09 -1.74
CA PHE A 72 6.15 -3.10 -2.31
C PHE A 72 5.80 -2.82 -3.77
N LEU A 73 5.65 -3.86 -4.58
CA LEU A 73 5.39 -3.74 -6.00
C LEU A 73 4.01 -3.13 -6.28
N SER A 74 2.97 -3.58 -5.57
CA SER A 74 1.63 -3.02 -5.75
C SER A 74 1.58 -1.55 -5.37
N HIS A 75 2.21 -1.19 -4.25
CA HIS A 75 2.20 0.18 -3.75
C HIS A 75 2.98 1.10 -4.68
N TRP A 76 4.16 0.65 -5.15
CA TRP A 76 4.90 1.33 -6.22
C TRP A 76 4.06 1.52 -7.49
N ILE A 77 3.38 0.49 -7.98
CA ILE A 77 2.56 0.59 -9.19
C ILE A 77 1.43 1.61 -9.01
N ILE A 78 0.71 1.58 -7.89
CA ILE A 78 -0.39 2.50 -7.63
C ILE A 78 0.14 3.94 -7.52
N ASP A 79 1.25 4.13 -6.82
CA ASP A 79 1.75 5.46 -6.49
C ASP A 79 2.56 6.12 -7.60
N SER A 80 3.39 5.37 -8.31
CA SER A 80 4.26 5.91 -9.36
C SER A 80 3.61 5.98 -10.74
N THR A 81 2.46 5.34 -10.95
CA THR A 81 1.78 5.35 -12.26
C THR A 81 0.53 6.21 -12.25
N LYS A 82 -0.15 6.26 -13.41
CA LYS A 82 -1.38 7.02 -13.62
C LYS A 82 -2.65 6.18 -13.42
N ILE A 83 -2.56 5.03 -12.73
CA ILE A 83 -3.70 4.10 -12.60
C ILE A 83 -4.92 4.75 -11.93
N VAL A 84 -4.69 5.54 -10.87
CA VAL A 84 -5.74 6.29 -10.15
C VAL A 84 -6.40 7.33 -11.06
N GLU A 85 -5.59 8.04 -11.86
CA GLU A 85 -6.08 9.05 -12.81
C GLU A 85 -6.87 8.43 -13.96
N ALA A 86 -6.39 7.32 -14.49
CA ALA A 86 -7.08 6.54 -15.50
C ALA A 86 -8.42 6.04 -14.96
N TRP A 87 -8.47 5.52 -13.72
CA TRP A 87 -9.70 5.07 -13.07
C TRP A 87 -10.72 6.21 -12.93
N ILE A 88 -10.29 7.35 -12.39
CA ILE A 88 -11.14 8.54 -12.24
C ILE A 88 -11.72 8.97 -13.59
N HIS A 89 -10.93 8.91 -14.66
CA HIS A 89 -11.40 9.25 -16.01
C HIS A 89 -12.40 8.24 -16.55
N ILE A 90 -12.13 6.92 -16.42
CA ILE A 90 -12.99 5.83 -16.89
C ILE A 90 -14.37 5.91 -16.21
N PHE A 91 -14.39 6.12 -14.88
CA PHE A 91 -15.62 6.18 -14.09
C PHE A 91 -16.22 7.58 -14.00
N LYS A 92 -15.65 8.57 -14.70
CA LYS A 92 -16.11 9.98 -14.73
C LYS A 92 -16.28 10.56 -13.32
N GLN A 93 -15.38 10.25 -12.41
CA GLN A 93 -15.40 10.77 -11.05
C GLN A 93 -14.90 12.21 -10.99
N SER A 94 -15.31 12.94 -9.96
CA SER A 94 -14.87 14.32 -9.73
C SER A 94 -13.35 14.42 -9.63
N ASN A 95 -12.74 15.28 -10.44
CA ASN A 95 -11.29 15.48 -10.45
C ASN A 95 -10.83 16.47 -9.36
N ILE A 96 -11.09 16.12 -8.10
CA ILE A 96 -10.70 16.89 -6.91
C ILE A 96 -9.72 16.08 -6.04
N SER A 97 -8.89 16.75 -5.25
CA SER A 97 -7.81 16.11 -4.49
C SER A 97 -8.30 15.01 -3.56
N ILE A 98 -9.38 15.25 -2.82
CA ILE A 98 -9.92 14.23 -1.89
C ILE A 98 -10.40 12.97 -2.62
N MET A 99 -11.01 13.12 -3.80
CA MET A 99 -11.46 11.96 -4.59
C MET A 99 -10.26 11.15 -5.08
N ARG A 100 -9.20 11.82 -5.54
CA ARG A 100 -7.93 11.17 -5.93
C ARG A 100 -7.34 10.36 -4.78
N ILE A 101 -7.27 10.96 -3.59
CA ILE A 101 -6.79 10.28 -2.39
C ILE A 101 -7.69 9.08 -2.06
N MET A 102 -9.02 9.24 -2.03
CA MET A 102 -9.91 8.12 -1.68
C MET A 102 -9.82 6.95 -2.67
N VAL A 103 -9.70 7.22 -3.97
CA VAL A 103 -9.52 6.17 -4.99
C VAL A 103 -8.17 5.48 -4.82
N ASP A 104 -7.09 6.24 -4.64
CA ASP A 104 -5.74 5.74 -4.37
C ASP A 104 -5.71 4.81 -3.14
N GLN A 105 -6.25 5.26 -2.01
CA GLN A 105 -6.34 4.49 -0.77
C GLN A 105 -7.20 3.23 -0.92
N THR A 106 -8.27 3.29 -1.70
CA THR A 106 -9.12 2.12 -1.97
C THR A 106 -8.35 1.04 -2.73
N PHE A 107 -7.53 1.41 -3.72
CA PHE A 107 -6.67 0.44 -4.41
C PHE A 107 -5.69 -0.25 -3.45
N HIS A 108 -5.07 0.50 -2.54
CA HIS A 108 -4.18 -0.06 -1.53
C HIS A 108 -4.93 -1.03 -0.61
N ILE A 109 -6.10 -0.65 -0.09
CA ILE A 109 -6.94 -1.51 0.77
C ILE A 109 -7.37 -2.79 0.03
N LEU A 110 -7.73 -2.71 -1.25
CA LEU A 110 -8.08 -3.89 -2.06
C LEU A 110 -6.90 -4.87 -2.17
N VAL A 111 -5.68 -4.36 -2.32
CA VAL A 111 -4.48 -5.22 -2.30
C VAL A 111 -4.31 -5.91 -0.95
N LEU A 112 -4.47 -5.18 0.16
CA LEU A 112 -4.35 -5.77 1.49
C LEU A 112 -5.43 -6.83 1.75
N ALA A 113 -6.65 -6.61 1.26
CA ALA A 113 -7.72 -7.61 1.33
C ALA A 113 -7.35 -8.89 0.56
N MET A 114 -6.79 -8.76 -0.65
CA MET A 114 -6.31 -9.92 -1.41
C MET A 114 -5.17 -10.66 -0.70
N ILE A 115 -4.21 -9.93 -0.13
CA ILE A 115 -3.09 -10.51 0.63
C ILE A 115 -3.61 -11.25 1.86
N ALA A 116 -4.48 -10.63 2.66
CA ALA A 116 -5.09 -11.27 3.82
C ALA A 116 -5.84 -12.54 3.43
N TYR A 117 -6.61 -12.51 2.34
CA TYR A 117 -7.28 -13.70 1.82
C TYR A 117 -6.30 -14.83 1.47
N VAL A 118 -5.21 -14.52 0.75
CA VAL A 118 -4.21 -15.52 0.38
C VAL A 118 -3.54 -16.15 1.61
N ILE A 119 -3.17 -15.34 2.61
CA ILE A 119 -2.54 -15.83 3.85
C ILE A 119 -3.50 -16.70 4.67
N LEU A 120 -4.81 -16.40 4.66
CA LEU A 120 -5.80 -17.16 5.42
C LEU A 120 -6.20 -18.48 4.74
N VAL A 121 -6.01 -18.59 3.43
CA VAL A 121 -6.44 -19.75 2.63
C VAL A 121 -5.30 -20.74 2.39
N PHE A 122 -4.03 -20.30 2.41
CA PHE A 122 -2.84 -21.10 2.13
C PHE A 122 -1.84 -21.06 3.28
#